data_AF-A0A8B8F586-F1
#
_entry.id   AF-A0A8B8F586-F1
#
_cell.length_a   1.000
_cell.length_b   1.000
_cell.length_c   1.000
_cell.angle_alpha   90.00
_cell.angle_beta   90.00
_cell.angle_gamma   90.00
#
_symmetry.space_group_name_H-M   'P 1'
#
loop_
_entity.id
_entity.type
_entity.pdbx_description
1 polymer ?
#
loop_
_entity_poly.entity_id
_entity_poly.type
_entity_poly.pdbx_seq_one_letter_code
_entity_poly.pdbx_strand_id
1 'polypeptide(L)'
;MVWTKKGISDLNHLNDRMKKHDLTVKHMNNTLNLATLGKTNVLSMLDSNYRRGIELHSEKVSNNRYILNEIINFNRFCGAFELALRGHDEKDTSLNSGIFRGLISFSAELDSAL
;
A
#
# COMPACT_ATOMS: atom_id res chain seq x y z
N MET A 1 26.85 -3.99 14.95
CA MET A 1 27.51 -5.24 15.38
C MET A 1 26.78 -6.42 14.73
N VAL A 2 27.34 -7.03 13.67
CA VAL A 2 26.93 -8.38 13.31
C VAL A 2 27.59 -9.26 14.36
N TRP A 3 26.79 -9.86 15.24
CA TRP A 3 27.29 -10.85 16.18
C TRP A 3 27.90 -11.99 15.38
N THR A 4 29.23 -12.03 15.30
CA THR A 4 29.96 -13.11 14.64
C THR A 4 30.44 -14.08 15.70
N LYS A 5 30.15 -15.37 15.49
CA LYS A 5 30.67 -16.44 16.35
C LYS A 5 32.16 -16.72 16.09
N LYS A 6 32.70 -16.23 14.97
CA LYS A 6 34.11 -16.31 14.61
C LYS A 6 34.70 -14.90 14.63
N GLY A 7 35.71 -14.67 15.47
CA GLY A 7 36.47 -13.42 15.51
C GLY A 7 37.27 -13.17 14.23
N ILE A 8 38.04 -12.09 14.21
CA ILE A 8 38.89 -11.75 13.06
C ILE A 8 40.17 -12.58 13.15
N SER A 9 40.37 -13.47 12.19
CA SER A 9 41.53 -14.37 12.11
C SER A 9 42.79 -13.71 11.54
N ASP A 10 42.63 -12.57 10.88
CA ASP A 10 43.68 -11.87 10.13
C ASP A 10 43.80 -10.45 10.65
N LEU A 11 44.65 -10.30 11.66
CA LEU A 11 44.87 -9.05 12.38
C LEU A 11 45.63 -8.02 11.54
N ASN A 12 46.46 -8.46 10.59
CA ASN A 12 47.21 -7.57 9.71
C ASN A 12 46.29 -6.71 8.84
N HIS A 13 45.14 -7.25 8.45
CA HIS A 13 44.13 -6.53 7.65
C HIS A 13 42.98 -5.96 8.48
N LEU A 14 43.07 -5.97 9.81
CA LEU A 14 42.01 -5.49 10.70
C LEU A 14 41.64 -4.03 10.40
N ASN A 15 42.65 -3.16 10.26
CA ASN A 15 42.44 -1.72 10.06
C ASN A 15 41.68 -1.43 8.75
N ASP A 16 42.02 -2.12 7.66
CA ASP A 16 41.32 -1.99 6.38
C ASP A 16 39.87 -2.49 6.47
N ARG A 17 39.65 -3.61 7.18
CA ARG A 17 38.31 -4.16 7.40
C ARG A 17 37.44 -3.26 8.27
N MET A 18 38.01 -2.60 9.28
CA MET A 18 37.30 -1.61 10.11
C MET A 18 36.85 -0.41 9.28
N LYS A 19 37.75 0.18 8.47
CA LYS A 19 37.40 1.30 7.58
C LYS A 19 36.29 0.93 6.59
N LYS A 20 36.35 -0.27 6.00
CA LYS A 20 35.29 -0.77 5.11
C LYS A 20 33.95 -0.98 5.84
N HIS A 21 34.00 -1.48 7.08
CA HIS A 21 32.81 -1.63 7.92
C HIS A 21 32.16 -0.29 8.26
N ASP A 22 32.95 0.73 8.59
CA ASP A 22 32.42 2.05 8.97
C ASP A 22 31.67 2.72 7.82
N LEU A 23 32.09 2.44 6.58
CA LEU A 23 31.43 2.89 5.36
C LEU A 23 30.22 2.03 4.96
N THR A 24 29.96 0.93 5.67
CA THR A 24 28.82 0.05 5.35
C THR A 24 27.51 0.75 5.75
N VAL A 25 26.52 0.72 4.86
CA VAL A 25 25.16 1.27 5.10
C VAL A 25 24.58 0.80 6.43
N LYS A 26 24.81 -0.47 6.79
CA LYS A 26 24.39 -1.03 8.07
C LYS A 26 25.05 -0.36 9.29
N HIS A 27 26.33 0.01 9.21
CA HIS A 27 26.99 0.73 10.29
C HIS A 27 26.42 2.14 10.40
N MET A 28 26.37 2.88 9.29
CA MET A 28 25.83 4.24 9.24
C MET A 28 24.38 4.32 9.79
N ASN A 29 23.51 3.41 9.35
CA ASN A 29 22.12 3.35 9.84
C ASN A 29 22.05 3.02 11.32
N ASN A 30 22.86 2.10 11.83
CA ASN A 30 22.88 1.77 13.25
C ASN A 30 23.42 2.93 14.10
N THR A 31 24.45 3.63 13.63
CA THR A 31 25.01 4.81 14.28
C THR A 31 23.96 5.92 14.34
N LEU A 32 23.23 6.15 13.25
CA LEU A 32 22.13 7.10 13.20
C LEU A 32 20.99 6.70 14.17
N ASN A 33 20.56 5.43 14.12
CA ASN A 33 19.51 4.91 15.00
C ASN A 33 19.89 5.01 16.48
N LEU A 34 21.15 4.76 16.83
CA LEU A 34 21.65 4.91 18.18
C LEU A 34 21.64 6.38 18.62
N ALA A 35 22.06 7.29 17.72
CA ALA A 35 22.08 8.72 17.99
C ALA A 35 20.68 9.34 18.12
N THR A 36 19.65 8.73 17.54
CA THR A 36 18.25 9.17 17.61
C THR A 36 17.43 8.40 18.64
N LEU A 37 17.97 7.32 19.21
CA LEU A 37 17.31 6.50 20.22
C LEU A 37 16.93 7.34 21.45
N GLY A 38 15.65 7.32 21.82
CA GLY A 38 15.13 8.09 22.97
C GLY A 38 14.94 9.59 22.72
N LYS A 39 15.34 10.12 21.56
CA LYS A 39 15.06 11.52 21.16
C LYS A 39 13.67 11.69 20.56
N THR A 40 13.09 10.62 20.04
CA THR A 40 11.70 10.60 19.56
C THR A 40 10.74 10.37 20.72
N ASN A 41 9.76 11.25 20.87
CA ASN A 41 8.70 11.07 21.85
C ASN A 41 7.79 9.91 21.40
N VAL A 42 7.87 8.78 22.09
CA VAL A 42 7.13 7.55 21.76
C VAL A 42 5.61 7.79 21.84
N LEU A 43 5.15 8.61 22.78
CA LEU A 43 3.72 8.92 22.92
C LEU A 43 3.21 9.71 21.71
N SER A 44 3.98 10.69 21.21
CA SER A 44 3.59 11.43 20.01
C SER A 44 3.64 10.57 18.74
N MET A 45 4.56 9.60 18.68
CA MET A 45 4.62 8.66 17.56
C MET A 45 3.44 7.67 17.57
N LEU A 46 3.02 7.22 18.75
CA LEU A 46 1.82 6.37 18.89
C LEU A 46 0.55 7.14 18.50
N ASP A 47 0.41 8.38 18.98
CA ASP A 47 -0.73 9.25 18.67
C ASP A 47 -0.81 9.57 17.17
N SER A 48 0.31 9.96 16.56
CA SER A 48 0.36 10.22 15.11
C SER A 48 0.08 8.98 14.26
N ASN A 49 0.56 7.81 14.66
CA ASN A 49 0.25 6.56 13.96
C ASN A 49 -1.21 6.13 14.13
N TYR A 50 -1.78 6.32 15.33
CA TYR A 50 -3.19 6.06 15.59
C TYR A 50 -4.08 6.98 14.74
N ARG A 51 -3.78 8.29 14.73
CA ARG A 51 -4.49 9.27 13.91
C ARG A 51 -4.40 8.95 12.41
N ARG A 52 -3.20 8.61 11.94
CA ARG A 52 -2.99 8.16 10.55
C ARG A 52 -3.78 6.89 10.23
N GLY A 53 -3.91 5.97 11.19
CA GLY A 53 -4.75 4.79 11.04
C GLY A 53 -6.23 5.13 10.83
N ILE A 54 -6.76 6.09 11.60
CA ILE A 54 -8.13 6.60 11.44
C ILE A 54 -8.31 7.28 10.08
N GLU A 55 -7.36 8.11 9.66
CA GLU A 55 -7.39 8.81 8.38
C GLU A 55 -7.44 7.81 7.21
N LEU A 56 -6.53 6.83 7.19
CA LEU A 56 -6.49 5.78 6.17
C LEU A 56 -7.76 4.92 6.15
N HIS A 57 -8.32 4.62 7.32
CA HIS A 57 -9.58 3.88 7.38
C HIS A 57 -10.72 4.73 6.82
N SER A 58 -10.80 6.00 7.21
CA SER A 58 -11.85 6.92 6.75
C SER A 58 -11.78 7.14 5.24
N GLU A 59 -10.59 7.27 4.68
CA GLU A 59 -10.35 7.35 3.23
C GLU A 59 -10.86 6.10 2.52
N LYS A 60 -10.48 4.90 3.00
CA LYS A 60 -11.00 3.63 2.46
C LYS A 60 -12.52 3.54 2.52
N VAL A 61 -13.12 3.93 3.65
CA VAL A 61 -14.58 3.91 3.78
C VAL A 61 -15.21 4.93 2.83
N SER A 62 -14.60 6.09 2.62
CA SER A 62 -15.07 7.09 1.65
C SER A 62 -15.06 6.53 0.22
N ASN A 63 -13.96 5.94 -0.21
CA ASN A 63 -13.85 5.32 -1.53
C ASN A 63 -14.84 4.17 -1.72
N ASN A 64 -15.03 3.33 -0.69
CA ASN A 64 -16.01 2.25 -0.75
C ASN A 64 -17.44 2.78 -0.88
N ARG A 65 -17.79 3.87 -0.18
CA ARG A 65 -19.12 4.51 -0.30
C ARG A 65 -19.34 5.08 -1.69
N TYR A 66 -18.32 5.70 -2.28
CA TYR A 66 -18.36 6.21 -3.65
C TYR A 66 -18.65 5.09 -4.65
N ILE A 67 -17.85 4.01 -4.63
CA ILE A 67 -18.02 2.86 -5.54
C ILE A 67 -19.40 2.22 -5.37
N LEU A 68 -19.87 2.07 -4.12
CA LEU A 68 -21.19 1.52 -3.85
C LEU A 68 -22.31 2.39 -4.43
N ASN A 69 -22.18 3.72 -4.33
CA ASN A 69 -23.14 4.64 -4.91
C ASN A 69 -23.21 4.52 -6.43
N GLU A 70 -22.07 4.37 -7.11
CA GLU A 70 -22.01 4.15 -8.55
C GLU A 70 -22.67 2.83 -8.97
N ILE A 71 -22.42 1.74 -8.24
CA ILE A 71 -23.10 0.46 -8.48
C ILE A 71 -24.62 0.58 -8.33
N ILE A 72 -25.09 1.32 -7.32
CA ILE A 72 -26.52 1.59 -7.12
C ILE A 72 -27.09 2.39 -8.30
N ASN A 73 -26.36 3.40 -8.78
CA ASN A 73 -26.76 4.20 -9.93
C ASN A 73 -26.86 3.34 -11.21
N PHE A 74 -25.91 2.43 -11.44
CA PHE A 74 -25.98 1.49 -12.58
C PHE A 74 -27.16 0.53 -12.46
N ASN A 75 -27.46 0.05 -11.25
CA ASN A 75 -28.65 -0.77 -11.03
C ASN A 75 -29.94 0.00 -11.37
N ARG A 76 -30.03 1.26 -10.92
CA ARG A 76 -31.16 2.13 -11.23
C ARG A 76 -31.28 2.41 -12.72
N PHE A 77 -30.16 2.65 -13.41
CA PHE A 77 -30.11 2.80 -14.85
C PHE A 77 -30.64 1.53 -15.55
N CYS A 78 -30.10 0.37 -15.23
CA CYS A 78 -30.56 -0.89 -15.82
C CYS A 78 -32.04 -1.15 -15.56
N GLY A 79 -32.54 -0.85 -14.35
CA GLY A 79 -33.97 -0.93 -14.04
C GLY A 79 -34.83 0.03 -14.85
N ALA A 80 -34.39 1.28 -15.06
CA ALA A 80 -35.12 2.28 -15.83
C ALA A 80 -35.20 1.95 -17.34
N PHE A 81 -34.20 1.24 -17.86
CA PHE A 81 -34.14 0.82 -19.27
C PHE A 81 -34.54 -0.66 -19.48
N GLU A 82 -35.11 -1.30 -18.46
CA GLU A 82 -35.54 -2.71 -18.48
C GLU A 82 -34.43 -3.68 -18.94
N LEU A 83 -33.18 -3.35 -18.65
CA LEU A 83 -32.02 -4.16 -19.01
C LEU A 83 -31.92 -5.35 -18.07
N ALA A 84 -31.92 -6.55 -18.65
CA ALA A 84 -31.70 -7.77 -17.88
C ALA A 84 -30.25 -7.83 -17.35
N LEU A 85 -30.12 -7.86 -16.02
CA LEU A 85 -28.83 -8.10 -15.33
C LEU A 85 -28.46 -9.60 -15.28
N ARG A 86 -29.32 -10.48 -15.77
CA ARG A 86 -29.14 -11.94 -15.76
C ARG A 86 -29.04 -12.46 -17.19
N GLY A 87 -28.36 -13.59 -17.37
CA GLY A 87 -28.28 -14.30 -18.66
C GLY A 87 -27.02 -14.01 -19.48
N HIS A 88 -26.16 -13.11 -19.01
CA HIS A 88 -24.84 -12.87 -19.60
C HIS A 88 -23.74 -13.35 -18.65
N ASP A 89 -22.65 -13.87 -19.22
CA ASP A 89 -21.46 -14.23 -18.45
C ASP A 89 -20.60 -12.98 -18.27
N GLU A 90 -20.52 -12.50 -17.03
CA GLU A 90 -19.73 -11.32 -16.66
C GLU A 90 -18.26 -11.63 -16.39
N LYS A 91 -17.79 -12.86 -16.64
CA LYS A 91 -16.36 -13.17 -16.56
C LYS A 91 -15.54 -12.35 -17.56
N ASP A 92 -14.29 -12.09 -17.20
CA ASP A 92 -13.35 -11.34 -18.03
C ASP A 92 -13.10 -11.97 -19.41
N THR A 93 -13.22 -13.29 -19.50
CA THR A 93 -12.98 -14.06 -20.73
C THR A 93 -14.23 -14.27 -21.59
N SER A 94 -15.38 -13.73 -21.17
CA SER A 94 -16.64 -13.90 -21.90
C SER A 94 -16.65 -13.07 -23.18
N LEU A 95 -16.96 -13.70 -24.31
CA LEU A 95 -17.16 -13.02 -25.59
C LEU A 95 -18.43 -12.15 -25.60
N ASN A 96 -19.39 -12.47 -24.72
CA ASN A 96 -20.64 -11.75 -24.52
C ASN A 96 -20.70 -11.23 -23.08
N SER A 97 -19.76 -10.36 -22.72
CA SER A 97 -19.75 -9.70 -21.42
C SER A 97 -20.99 -8.82 -21.29
N GLY A 98 -21.76 -8.99 -20.20
CA GLY A 98 -23.02 -8.28 -20.02
C GLY A 98 -22.89 -6.76 -19.95
N ILE A 99 -23.97 -6.05 -20.26
CA ILE A 99 -24.04 -4.57 -20.29
C ILE A 99 -23.61 -3.95 -18.96
N PHE A 100 -23.91 -4.60 -17.83
CA PHE A 100 -23.55 -4.13 -16.51
C PHE A 100 -22.03 -4.03 -16.31
N ARG A 101 -21.28 -5.04 -16.76
CA ARG A 101 -19.81 -5.02 -16.72
C ARG A 101 -19.25 -3.94 -17.66
N GLY A 102 -19.85 -3.75 -18.84
CA GLY A 102 -19.49 -2.68 -19.75
C GLY A 102 -19.65 -1.28 -19.13
N LEU A 103 -20.75 -1.05 -18.40
CA LEU A 103 -20.98 0.22 -17.68
C LEU A 103 -19.94 0.48 -16.60
N ILE A 104 -19.59 -0.56 -15.83
CA ILE A 104 -18.55 -0.46 -14.79
C ILE A 104 -17.19 -0.13 -15.44
N SER A 105 -16.80 -0.84 -16.49
CA SER A 105 -15.54 -0.57 -17.20
C SER A 105 -15.50 0.85 -17.77
N PHE A 106 -16.58 1.30 -18.39
CA PHE A 106 -16.70 2.67 -18.92
C PHE A 106 -16.59 3.72 -17.82
N SER A 107 -17.25 3.52 -16.68
CA SER A 107 -17.14 4.42 -15.53
C SER A 107 -15.73 4.45 -14.96
N ALA A 108 -15.04 3.30 -14.89
CA ALA A 108 -13.66 3.24 -14.43
C ALA A 108 -12.70 3.98 -15.39
N GLU A 109 -12.92 3.89 -16.70
CA GLU A 109 -12.16 4.64 -17.71
C GLU A 109 -12.42 6.16 -17.59
N LEU A 110 -13.66 6.56 -17.35
CA LEU A 110 -14.04 7.96 -17.16
C LEU A 110 -13.43 8.55 -15.88
N ASP A 111 -13.49 7.82 -14.77
CA ASP A 111 -12.88 8.21 -13.49
C ASP A 111 -11.35 8.29 -13.57
N SER A 112 -10.71 7.50 -14.44
CA SER A 112 -9.27 7.59 -14.68
C SER A 112 -8.87 8.77 -15.58
N ALA A 113 -9.81 9.33 -16.35
CA ALA A 113 -9.54 10.41 -17.29
C ALA A 113 -9.86 11.80 -16.74
N LEU A 114 -10.66 11.88 -15.67
CA LEU A 114 -11.04 13.11 -14.94
C LEU A 114 -10.10 13.40 -13.76
#